data_AF-A0A1V4TKM9-F1
#
_entry.id   AF-A0A1V4TKM9-F1
#
_cell.length_a   1.000
_cell.length_b   1.000
_cell.length_c   1.000
_cell.angle_alpha   90.00
_cell.angle_beta   90.00
_cell.angle_gamma   90.00
#
_symmetry.space_group_name_H-M   'P 1'
#
loop_
_entity.id
_entity.type
_entity.pdbx_description
1 polymer ?
#
loop_
_entity_poly.entity_id
_entity_poly.type
_entity_poly.pdbx_seq_one_letter_code
_entity_poly.pdbx_strand_id
1 'polypeptide(L)' 'MAVKKWKLEKSASCYNCGDATIHDVEVDEYSIKIRCRDCGFSRYYTFHMVDLPVKSDTDDEK' A
#
# COMPACT_ATOMS: atom_id res chain seq x y z
N MET A 1 14.31 -5.97 -11.26
CA MET A 1 13.82 -4.64 -10.85
C MET A 1 13.02 -4.83 -9.58
N ALA A 2 13.48 -4.32 -8.43
CA ALA A 2 12.70 -4.41 -7.19
C ALA A 2 11.75 -3.21 -7.14
N VAL A 3 10.44 -3.48 -7.11
CA VAL A 3 9.42 -2.42 -6.97
C VAL A 3 9.51 -1.86 -5.57
N LYS A 4 9.61 -0.52 -5.44
CA LYS A 4 9.64 0.14 -4.14
C LYS A 4 8.29 0.00 -3.46
N LYS A 5 8.28 -0.55 -2.25
CA LYS A 5 7.08 -0.69 -1.43
C LYS A 5 7.09 0.32 -0.30
N TRP A 6 6.00 1.06 -0.14
CA TRP A 6 5.71 1.80 1.07
C TRP A 6 5.04 0.90 2.09
N LYS A 7 5.49 0.97 3.34
CA LYS A 7 4.91 0.25 4.47
C LYS A 7 4.29 1.26 5.42
N LEU A 8 3.00 1.12 5.68
CA LEU A 8 2.24 1.99 6.58
C LEU A 8 1.49 1.15 7.60
N GLU A 9 1.16 1.77 8.73
CA GLU A 9 0.33 1.18 9.77
C GLU A 9 -0.95 2.00 9.93
N LYS A 10 -2.09 1.32 10.07
CA LYS A 10 -3.38 1.99 10.25
C LYS A 10 -4.26 1.26 11.26
N SER A 11 -4.71 1.99 12.29
CA SER A 11 -5.79 1.52 13.16
C SER A 11 -7.14 1.65 12.45
N ALA A 12 -7.87 0.54 12.33
CA ALA A 12 -9.20 0.45 11.73
C ALA A 12 -9.93 -0.82 12.23
N SER A 13 -11.26 -0.86 12.11
CA SER A 13 -12.04 -2.08 12.37
C SER A 13 -11.72 -3.17 11.36
N CYS A 14 -11.35 -4.37 11.83
CA CYS A 14 -11.14 -5.52 10.95
C CYS A 14 -12.49 -6.11 10.51
N TYR A 15 -12.66 -6.37 9.22
CA TYR A 15 -13.87 -7.01 8.70
C TYR A 15 -14.09 -8.42 9.27
N ASN A 16 -13.01 -9.12 9.62
CA ASN A 16 -13.07 -10.47 10.16
C ASN A 16 -13.14 -10.50 11.69
N CYS A 17 -12.34 -9.69 12.40
CA CYS A 17 -12.38 -9.66 13.87
C CYS A 17 -13.59 -8.89 14.42
N GLY A 18 -14.06 -7.86 13.70
CA GLY A 18 -14.99 -6.85 14.21
C GLY A 18 -14.32 -5.75 15.05
N ASP A 19 -13.20 -6.06 15.69
CA ASP A 19 -12.49 -5.12 16.57
C ASP A 19 -11.60 -4.11 15.84
N ALA A 20 -11.39 -2.96 16.47
CA ALA A 20 -10.40 -1.98 16.04
C ALA A 20 -8.98 -2.50 16.30
N THR A 21 -8.21 -2.68 15.23
CA THR A 21 -6.86 -3.25 15.29
C THR A 21 -5.92 -2.60 14.28
N ILE A 22 -4.62 -2.78 14.49
CA ILE A 22 -3.58 -2.30 13.60
C ILE A 22 -3.54 -3.18 12.35
N HIS A 23 -3.61 -2.52 11.20
CA HIS A 23 -3.43 -3.13 9.90
C HIS A 23 -2.10 -2.69 9.30
N ASP A 24 -1.36 -3.66 8.79
CA ASP A 24 -0.18 -3.46 7.96
C ASP A 24 -0.64 -3.18 6.53
N VAL A 25 -0.27 -2.02 6.00
CA VAL A 25 -0.60 -1.59 4.63
C VAL A 25 0.69 -1.54 3.82
N GLU A 26 0.77 -2.35 2.78
CA GLU A 26 1.83 -2.27 1.77
C GLU A 26 1.25 -1.66 0.50
N VAL A 27 1.89 -0.62 -0.01
CA VAL A 27 1.52 0.03 -1.28
C VAL A 27 2.72 0.00 -2.21
N ASP A 28 2.50 -0.40 -3.45
CA ASP A 28 3.43 -0.21 -4.55
C ASP A 28 2.74 0.45 -5.74
N GLU A 29 3.45 0.58 -6.86
CA GLU A 29 2.94 1.23 -8.07
C GLU A 29 1.81 0.44 -8.77
N TYR A 30 1.53 -0.81 -8.35
CA TYR A 30 0.53 -1.67 -8.99
C TYR A 30 -0.61 -2.07 -8.05
N SER A 31 -0.37 -2.10 -6.75
CA SER A 31 -1.29 -2.70 -5.80
C SER A 31 -1.20 -2.16 -4.39
N ILE A 32 -2.26 -2.42 -3.62
CA ILE A 32 -2.31 -2.25 -2.18
C ILE A 32 -2.61 -3.60 -1.55
N LYS A 33 -1.85 -3.97 -0.53
CA LYS A 33 -2.14 -5.09 0.35
C LYS A 33 -2.38 -4.56 1.76
N ILE A 34 -3.53 -4.90 2.34
CA ILE A 34 -3.88 -4.56 3.72
C ILE A 34 -4.00 -5.87 4.49
N ARG A 35 -3.26 -6.03 5.58
CA ARG A 35 -3.31 -7.22 6.45
C ARG A 35 -3.63 -6.82 7.88
N CYS A 36 -4.65 -7.43 8.47
CA CYS A 36 -4.90 -7.35 9.91
C CYS A 36 -3.78 -8.06 10.68
N ARG A 37 -3.18 -7.38 11.68
CA ARG A 37 -2.09 -7.94 12.47
C ARG A 37 -2.57 -9.05 13.41
N ASP A 38 -3.82 -9.00 13.85
CA ASP A 38 -4.38 -9.96 14.81
C ASP A 38 -4.81 -11.28 14.15
N CYS A 39 -5.71 -11.23 13.16
CA CYS A 39 -6.25 -12.45 12.53
C CYS A 39 -5.62 -12.80 11.17
N GLY A 40 -4.80 -11.93 10.60
CA GLY A 40 -4.20 -12.15 9.28
C GLY A 40 -5.13 -11.92 8.08
N PHE A 41 -6.40 -11.58 8.30
CA PHE A 41 -7.32 -11.24 7.22
C PHE A 41 -6.70 -10.17 6.30
N SER A 42 -6.69 -10.46 5.01
CA SER A 42 -5.96 -9.67 4.02
C SER A 42 -6.86 -9.24 2.89
N ARG A 43 -6.77 -7.96 2.49
CA ARG A 43 -7.39 -7.41 1.29
C ARG A 43 -6.30 -7.02 0.30
N TYR A 44 -6.57 -7.30 -0.98
CA TYR A 44 -5.71 -6.95 -2.08
C TYR A 44 -6.49 -6.06 -3.04
N TYR A 45 -5.91 -4.92 -3.39
CA TYR A 45 -6.43 -4.00 -4.39
C TYR A 45 -5.40 -3.86 -5.50
N THR A 46 -5.86 -3.89 -6.75
CA THR A 46 -5.02 -3.66 -7.92
C THR A 46 -5.48 -2.39 -8.59
N PHE A 47 -4.55 -1.54 -8.99
CA PHE A 47 -4.89 -0.32 -9.73
C PHE A 47 -5.15 -0.67 -11.20
N HIS A 48 -6.29 -0.23 -11.72
CA HIS A 48 -6.60 -0.36 -13.15
C HIS A 48 -6.03 0.78 -14.00
N MET A 49 -5.74 1.93 -13.36
CA MET A 49 -5.16 3.10 -13.99
C MET A 49 -4.38 3.88 -12.94
N VAL A 50 -3.21 4.40 -13.30
CA VAL A 50 -2.37 5.26 -12.46
C VAL A 50 -1.84 6.39 -13.34
N ASP A 51 -2.13 7.63 -13.00
CA ASP A 51 -1.51 8.80 -13.62
C ASP A 51 -0.18 9.08 -12.92
N LEU A 52 0.92 8.80 -13.62
CA LEU A 52 2.25 9.17 -13.14
C LEU A 52 2.55 10.61 -13.60
N PRO A 53 3.08 11.47 -12.72
CA PRO A 53 3.53 12.78 -13.14
C PRO A 53 4.61 12.60 -14.22
N VAL A 54 4.52 13.39 -15.30
CA VAL A 54 5.55 13.43 -16.33
C VAL A 54 6.86 13.81 -15.65
N LYS A 55 7.86 12.93 -15.70
CA LYS A 55 9.21 13.28 -15.26
C LYS A 55 9.70 14.41 -16.16
N SER A 56 9.85 15.62 -15.62
CA SER A 56 10.71 16.61 -16.27
C SER A 56 12.14 16.12 -16.09
N ASP A 57 12.81 15.76 -17.19
CA ASP A 57 14.22 15.39 -17.22
C ASP A 57 15.10 16.61 -16.89
N THR A 58 15.07 17.06 -15.65
CA THR A 58 15.94 18.12 -15.15
C THR A 58 16.24 17.80 -13.69
N ASP A 59 17.18 16.88 -13.48
CA ASP A 59 18.03 16.78 -12.28
C ASP A 59 19.06 15.65 -12.52
N ASP A 60 19.90 15.83 -13.55
CA ASP A 60 21.18 15.13 -13.72
C ASP A 60 22.23 16.17 -14.14
N GLU A 61 22.45 17.19 -13.30
CA GLU A 61 23.71 17.94 -13.33
C GLU A 61 24.16 18.22 -11.90
N LYS A 62 24.98 17.32 -11.37
CA LYS A 62 26.07 17.67 -10.47
C LYS A 62 27.23 16.69 -10.59
#